data_AF-A0A954FMG8-F1
#
_entry.id   AF-A0A954FMG8-F1
#
_cell.length_a   1.000
_cell.length_b   1.000
_cell.length_c   1.000
_cell.angle_alpha   90.00
_cell.angle_beta   90.00
_cell.angle_gamma   90.00
#
_symmetry.space_group_name_H-M   'P 1'
#
loop_
_entity.id
_entity.type
_entity.pdbx_description
1 polymer ?
#
loop_
_entity_poly.entity_id
_entity_poly.type
_entity_poly.pdbx_seq_one_letter_code
_entity_poly.pdbx_strand_id
1 'polypeptide(L)' 'GLPELTYEQITSWVGTDLAKRIVAQQIPGTDISASALRKRSHEGRNLRFLTPRAVEAFVIEHKLYSEKKN' A
#
# COMPACT_ATOMS: atom_id res chain seq x y z
N GLY A 1 -6.34 -12.47 8.60
CA GLY A 1 -6.27 -12.06 7.19
C GLY A 1 -7.64 -11.59 6.74
N LEU A 2 -7.72 -10.81 5.67
CA LEU A 2 -9.02 -10.55 5.02
C LEU A 2 -9.60 -11.88 4.50
N PRO A 3 -10.93 -12.06 4.51
CA PRO A 3 -11.56 -13.26 3.97
C PRO A 3 -11.24 -13.39 2.47
N GLU A 4 -11.27 -14.63 1.97
CA GLU A 4 -11.13 -14.89 0.54
C GLU A 4 -12.29 -14.24 -0.24
N LEU A 5 -11.97 -13.56 -1.34
CA LEU A 5 -12.96 -12.91 -2.19
C LEU A 5 -13.67 -13.95 -3.04
N THR A 6 -14.99 -14.06 -2.90
CA THR A 6 -15.78 -15.01 -3.70
C THR A 6 -16.08 -14.44 -5.08
N TYR A 7 -16.30 -15.32 -6.07
CA TYR A 7 -16.71 -14.92 -7.41
C TYR A 7 -18.04 -14.14 -7.41
N GLU A 8 -18.97 -14.50 -6.51
CA GLU A 8 -20.24 -13.81 -6.34
C GLU A 8 -20.04 -12.36 -5.88
N GLN A 9 -19.18 -12.14 -4.87
CA GLN A 9 -18.83 -10.80 -4.40
C GLN A 9 -18.21 -9.96 -5.53
N ILE A 10 -17.24 -10.53 -6.26
CA ILE A 10 -16.61 -9.86 -7.41
C ILE A 10 -17.67 -9.51 -8.48
N THR A 11 -18.56 -10.44 -8.79
CA THR A 11 -19.63 -10.22 -9.78
C THR A 11 -20.58 -9.11 -9.34
N SER A 12 -20.90 -9.01 -8.05
CA SER A 12 -21.75 -7.93 -7.52
C SER A 12 -21.14 -6.54 -7.67
N TRP A 13 -19.80 -6.43 -7.64
CA TRP A 13 -19.11 -5.14 -7.72
C TRP A 13 -18.87 -4.68 -9.15
N VAL A 14 -18.54 -5.61 -10.05
CA VAL A 14 -18.06 -5.26 -11.40
C VAL A 14 -18.91 -5.83 -12.55
N GLY A 15 -19.91 -6.65 -12.25
CA GLY A 15 -20.71 -7.36 -13.25
C GLY A 15 -20.00 -8.61 -13.82
N THR A 16 -20.77 -9.41 -14.55
CA THR A 16 -20.34 -10.74 -15.02
C THR A 16 -19.21 -10.70 -16.05
N ASP A 17 -19.22 -9.73 -16.96
CA ASP A 17 -18.23 -9.69 -18.05
C ASP A 17 -16.84 -9.28 -17.56
N LEU A 18 -16.75 -8.36 -16.59
CA LEU A 18 -15.48 -8.03 -15.95
C LEU A 18 -15.04 -9.11 -14.96
N ALA A 19 -15.97 -9.72 -14.21
CA ALA A 19 -15.65 -10.77 -13.24
C ALA A 19 -14.89 -11.95 -13.87
N LYS A 20 -15.23 -12.35 -15.11
CA LYS A 20 -14.53 -13.41 -15.87
C LYS A 20 -13.03 -13.13 -16.10
N ARG A 21 -12.58 -11.88 -15.96
CA ARG A 21 -11.20 -11.44 -16.21
C ARG A 21 -10.47 -11.04 -14.93
N ILE A 22 -11.08 -11.23 -13.76
CA ILE A 22 -10.50 -10.91 -12.45
C ILE A 22 -10.01 -12.19 -11.79
N VAL A 23 -8.78 -12.15 -11.26
CA VAL A 23 -8.19 -13.23 -10.47
C VAL A 23 -7.90 -12.70 -9.08
N ALA A 24 -8.56 -13.28 -8.07
CA ALA A 24 -8.26 -12.98 -6.67
C ALA A 24 -6.97 -13.69 -6.27
N GLN A 25 -5.90 -12.92 -6.03
CA GLN A 25 -4.62 -13.44 -5.58
C GLN A 25 -4.42 -13.11 -4.10
N GLN A 26 -4.18 -14.14 -3.29
CA GLN A 26 -3.71 -13.94 -1.93
C GLN A 26 -2.22 -13.62 -1.97
N ILE A 27 -1.87 -12.48 -1.39
CA ILE A 27 -0.48 -12.05 -1.20
C ILE A 27 -0.21 -12.14 0.30
N PRO A 28 0.88 -12.79 0.74
CA PRO A 28 1.29 -12.78 2.14
C PRO A 28 1.37 -11.34 2.63
N GLY A 29 0.50 -10.99 3.57
CA GLY A 29 0.38 -9.63 4.05
C GLY A 29 1.63 -9.23 4.84
N THR A 30 2.41 -8.30 4.31
CA THR A 30 3.14 -7.35 5.15
C THR A 30 2.16 -6.25 5.52
N ASP A 31 1.92 -6.02 6.82
CA ASP A 31 1.04 -4.95 7.32
C ASP A 31 1.66 -3.56 7.08
N ILE A 32 1.75 -3.19 5.80
CA ILE A 32 2.40 -2.00 5.28
C ILE A 32 1.41 -1.32 4.35
N SER A 33 1.11 -0.05 4.63
CA SER A 33 0.31 0.80 3.75
C SER A 33 1.07 2.09 3.43
N ALA A 34 0.94 2.58 2.19
CA ALA A 34 1.60 3.82 1.77
C ALA A 34 1.17 5.01 2.64
N SER A 35 -0.10 5.06 3.07
CA SER A 35 -0.61 6.10 3.98
C SER A 35 0.10 6.06 5.34
N ALA A 36 0.32 4.88 5.92
CA ALA A 36 1.08 4.75 7.17
C ALA A 36 2.55 5.17 6.99
N LEU A 37 3.18 4.81 5.87
CA LEU A 37 4.57 5.22 5.56
C LEU A 37 4.71 6.74 5.43
N ARG A 38 3.80 7.39 4.70
CA ARG A 38 3.81 8.86 4.55
C ARG A 38 3.62 9.56 5.90
N LYS A 39 2.67 9.11 6.72
CA LYS A 39 2.46 9.63 8.08
C LYS A 39 3.72 9.45 8.94
N ARG A 40 4.36 8.28 8.86
CA ARG A 40 5.60 7.98 9.60
C ARG A 40 6.76 8.89 9.17
N SER A 41 6.93 9.09 7.86
CA SER A 41 7.91 10.00 7.29
C SER A 41 7.68 11.45 7.75
N HIS A 42 6.43 11.89 7.74
CA HIS A 42 6.02 13.21 8.22
C HIS A 42 6.34 13.43 9.70
N GLU A 43 6.13 12.41 10.54
CA GLU A 43 6.48 12.42 11.97
C GLU A 43 8.00 12.29 12.23
N GLY A 44 8.84 12.30 11.20
CA GLY A 44 10.30 12.16 11.32
C GLY A 44 10.75 10.77 11.74
N ARG A 45 9.88 9.76 11.66
CA ARG A 45 10.21 8.37 11.99
C ARG A 45 10.82 7.66 10.77
N ASN A 46 11.84 6.83 10.99
CA ASN A 46 12.52 6.07 9.93
C ASN A 46 11.61 5.09 9.19
N LEU A 47 11.99 4.66 7.98
CA LEU A 47 11.20 3.69 7.17
C LEU A 47 11.91 2.34 7.03
N ARG A 48 12.98 2.11 7.77
CA ARG A 48 13.76 0.87 7.77
C ARG A 48 12.86 -0.35 7.97
N PHE A 49 13.06 -1.38 7.14
CA PHE A 49 12.27 -2.61 7.07
C PHE A 49 10.84 -2.48 6.55
N LEU A 50 10.35 -1.25 6.30
CA LEU A 50 9.03 -1.01 5.73
C LEU A 50 9.08 -0.66 4.24
N THR A 51 10.27 -0.40 3.71
CA THR A 51 10.54 -0.13 2.30
C THR A 51 11.98 -0.54 1.98
N PRO A 52 12.34 -0.82 0.70
CA PRO A 52 13.73 -1.05 0.32
C PRO A 52 14.63 0.11 0.73
N ARG A 53 15.88 -0.19 1.13
CA ARG A 53 16.81 0.82 1.67
C ARG A 53 17.06 2.00 0.72
N ALA A 54 17.09 1.74 -0.60
CA ALA A 54 17.24 2.78 -1.62
C ALA A 54 16.06 3.77 -1.63
N VAL A 55 14.83 3.28 -1.39
CA VAL A 55 13.63 4.12 -1.32
C VAL A 55 13.63 5.00 -0.08
N GLU A 56 14.05 4.44 1.07
CA GLU A 56 14.21 5.23 2.31
C GLU A 56 15.22 6.38 2.12
N ALA A 57 16.37 6.10 1.49
CA ALA A 57 17.37 7.12 1.18
C ALA A 57 16.80 8.22 0.29
N PHE A 58 16.08 7.83 -0.77
CA PHE A 58 15.42 8.77 -1.68
C PHE A 58 14.40 9.67 -0.98
N VAL A 59 13.54 9.10 -0.13
CA VAL A 59 12.54 9.86 0.65
C VAL A 59 13.22 10.91 1.54
N ILE A 60 14.32 10.54 2.19
CA ILE A 60 15.09 11.42 3.09
C ILE A 60 15.79 12.53 2.30
N GLU A 61 16.53 12.18 1.25
CA GLU A 61 17.31 13.11 0.44
C GLU A 61 16.42 14.19 -0.21
N HIS A 62 15.27 13.76 -0.74
CA HIS A 62 14.32 14.65 -1.41
C HIS A 62 13.28 15.27 -0.47
N LYS A 63 13.36 15.01 0.84
CA LYS A 63 12.42 15.54 1.84
C LYS A 63 10.96 15.27 1.47
N LEU A 64 10.70 14.07 0.97
CA LEU A 64 9.34 13.68 0.60
C LEU A 64 8.50 13.52 1.88
N TYR A 65 7.28 14.05 1.84
CA TYR A 65 6.30 13.96 2.93
C TYR A 65 6.69 14.63 4.25
N SER A 66 7.81 15.36 4.31
CA SER A 66 8.08 16.29 5.40
C SER A 66 7.27 17.57 5.21
N GLU A 67 6.84 18.21 6.30
CA GLU A 67 6.21 19.53 6.19
C GLU A 67 7.14 20.52 5.48
N LYS A 68 6.56 21.29 4.56
CA LYS A 68 7.16 22.55 4.14
C LYS A 68 7.22 23.40 5.41
N LYS A 69 8.43 23.70 5.92
CA LYS A 69 8.59 24.81 6.85
C LYS A 69 8.04 26.06 6.15
N ASN A 70 6.86 26.50 6.56
CA ASN A 70 6.44 27.89 6.36
C ASN A 70 7.27 28.77 7.28
#